data_AF-A0A9P8U9W8-F1
#
_entry.id   AF-A0A9P8U9W8-F1
#
_cell.length_a   1.000
_cell.length_b   1.000
_cell.length_c   1.000
_cell.angle_alpha   90.00
_cell.angle_beta   90.00
_cell.angle_gamma   90.00
#
_symmetry.space_group_name_H-M   'P 1'
#
loop_
_entity.id
_entity.type
_entity.pdbx_description
1 polymer ?
#
loop_
_entity_poly.entity_id
_entity_poly.type
_entity_poly.pdbx_seq_one_letter_code
_entity_poly.pdbx_strand_id
1 'polypeptide(L)'
;MASSTQHPHGRDQTGMPRVGASFEAFTPQAQQAFDKCNFSKFAGGLMCPRLTREQLRCACEVMNLFFIFDEHSDRSEPADVWNQVDILMDALRNPETPRPAGE
;
A
#
# COMPACT_ATOMS: atom_id res chain seq x y z
N MET A 1 -23.73 20.48 -7.94
CA MET A 1 -23.29 19.21 -8.57
C MET A 1 -21.77 19.25 -8.63
N ALA A 2 -21.09 18.60 -7.69
CA ALA A 2 -19.62 18.58 -7.65
C ALA A 2 -19.12 17.68 -8.79
N SER A 3 -18.48 18.29 -9.78
CA SER A 3 -17.83 17.57 -10.87
C SER A 3 -16.66 16.76 -10.29
N SER A 4 -16.87 15.45 -10.14
CA SER A 4 -15.85 14.51 -9.68
C SER A 4 -14.70 14.53 -10.70
N THR A 5 -13.62 15.22 -10.35
CA THR A 5 -12.47 15.41 -11.23
C THR A 5 -11.64 14.12 -11.17
N GLN A 6 -12.09 13.12 -11.91
CA GLN A 6 -11.43 11.82 -11.99
C GLN A 6 -10.13 11.99 -12.78
N HIS A 7 -8.99 11.72 -12.14
CA HIS A 7 -7.68 11.88 -12.77
C HIS A 7 -7.54 11.02 -14.03
N PRO A 8 -6.99 11.55 -15.13
CA PRO A 8 -6.93 10.87 -16.42
C PRO A 8 -6.19 9.52 -16.36
N HIS A 9 -5.34 9.30 -15.36
CA HIS A 9 -4.59 8.05 -15.19
C HIS A 9 -5.16 7.09 -14.15
N GLY A 10 -6.24 7.45 -13.44
CA GLY A 10 -6.84 6.61 -12.40
C GLY A 10 -7.49 5.31 -12.93
N ARG A 11 -7.77 5.22 -14.24
CA ARG A 11 -8.32 4.01 -14.90
C ARG A 11 -7.24 3.06 -15.45
N ASP A 12 -6.01 3.53 -15.61
CA ASP A 12 -4.93 2.79 -16.31
C ASP A 12 -4.07 1.92 -15.37
N GLN A 13 -4.36 1.93 -14.07
CA GLN A 13 -3.57 1.17 -13.08
C GLN A 13 -4.16 -0.21 -12.75
N THR A 14 -5.28 -0.57 -13.38
CA THR A 14 -6.02 -1.83 -13.11
C THR A 14 -5.24 -3.11 -13.49
N GLY A 15 -4.09 -2.98 -14.14
CA GLY A 15 -3.23 -4.11 -14.56
C GLY A 15 -1.81 -4.08 -14.01
N MET A 16 -1.47 -3.19 -13.07
CA MET A 16 -0.12 -3.18 -12.48
C MET A 16 -0.02 -4.19 -11.32
N PRO A 17 1.04 -5.01 -11.26
CA PRO A 17 1.25 -5.93 -10.15
C PRO A 17 1.40 -5.13 -8.87
N ARG A 18 0.50 -5.38 -7.92
CA ARG A 18 0.48 -4.75 -6.60
C ARG A 18 1.54 -5.42 -5.71
N VAL A 19 2.24 -4.63 -4.90
CA VAL A 19 3.25 -5.13 -3.95
C VAL A 19 2.70 -6.29 -3.10
N GLY A 20 1.47 -6.20 -2.59
CA GLY A 20 0.88 -7.27 -1.76
C GLY A 20 0.84 -8.66 -2.42
N ALA A 21 0.64 -8.74 -3.74
CA ALA A 21 0.59 -10.00 -4.46
C ALA A 21 1.99 -10.59 -4.76
N SER A 22 3.04 -9.75 -4.78
CA SER A 22 4.41 -10.20 -5.03
C SER A 22 5.10 -10.72 -3.77
N PHE A 23 4.65 -10.28 -2.60
CA PHE A 23 5.20 -10.68 -1.29
C PHE A 23 4.31 -11.68 -0.54
N GLU A 24 3.22 -12.17 -1.15
CA GLU A 24 2.24 -13.05 -0.50
C GLU A 24 1.80 -12.53 0.89
N ALA A 25 1.74 -11.21 1.05
CA ALA A 25 1.57 -10.56 2.34
C ALA A 25 0.18 -10.80 2.97
N PHE A 26 -0.76 -11.33 2.19
CA PHE A 26 -2.14 -11.53 2.60
C PHE A 26 -2.57 -12.98 2.44
N THR A 27 -3.47 -13.43 3.32
CA THR A 27 -4.27 -14.63 3.04
C THR A 27 -5.12 -14.41 1.77
N PRO A 28 -5.53 -15.47 1.04
CA PRO A 28 -6.33 -15.31 -0.17
C PRO A 28 -7.61 -14.48 0.02
N GLN A 29 -8.21 -14.54 1.22
CA GLN A 29 -9.39 -13.75 1.57
C GLN A 29 -9.06 -12.27 1.78
N ALA A 30 -7.96 -11.97 2.49
CA ALA A 30 -7.51 -10.60 2.69
C ALA A 30 -7.04 -9.97 1.37
N GLN A 31 -6.37 -10.73 0.49
CA GLN A 31 -5.99 -10.27 -0.85
C GLN A 31 -7.22 -9.89 -1.69
N GLN A 32 -8.30 -10.68 -1.63
CA GLN A 32 -9.55 -10.34 -2.33
C GLN A 32 -10.26 -9.11 -1.75
N ALA A 33 -10.19 -8.89 -0.43
CA ALA A 33 -10.72 -7.68 0.19
C ALA A 33 -9.91 -6.45 -0.22
N PHE A 34 -8.59 -6.57 -0.18
CA PHE A 34 -7.63 -5.57 -0.60
C PHE A 34 -7.80 -5.17 -2.08
N ASP A 35 -8.01 -6.16 -2.94
CA ASP A 35 -8.21 -5.95 -4.36
C ASP A 35 -9.45 -5.08 -4.67
N LYS A 36 -10.46 -5.12 -3.79
CA LYS A 36 -11.69 -4.33 -3.90
C LYS A 36 -11.52 -2.87 -3.47
N CYS A 37 -10.54 -2.53 -2.63
CA CYS A 37 -10.31 -1.16 -2.15
C CYS A 37 -9.88 -0.18 -3.26
N ASN A 38 -9.40 -0.67 -4.41
CA ASN A 38 -9.17 0.13 -5.63
C ASN A 38 -8.42 1.45 -5.35
N PHE A 39 -7.25 1.35 -4.70
CA PHE A 39 -6.47 2.49 -4.22
C PHE A 39 -6.03 3.48 -5.31
N SER A 40 -5.93 3.02 -6.56
CA SER A 40 -5.68 3.85 -7.73
C SER A 40 -6.78 4.89 -7.98
N LYS A 41 -8.05 4.56 -7.65
CA LYS A 41 -9.14 5.55 -7.66
C LYS A 41 -9.07 6.51 -6.49
N PHE A 42 -8.66 6.05 -5.31
CA PHE A 42 -8.51 6.90 -4.12
C PHE A 42 -7.38 7.92 -4.29
N ALA A 43 -6.18 7.46 -4.67
CA ALA A 43 -5.02 8.33 -4.86
C ALA A 43 -5.17 9.26 -6.08
N GLY A 44 -5.73 8.75 -7.18
CA GLY A 44 -5.92 9.51 -8.41
C GLY A 44 -7.06 10.52 -8.29
N GLY A 45 -8.21 10.13 -7.74
CA GLY A 45 -9.41 10.96 -7.73
C GLY A 45 -9.52 11.94 -6.57
N LEU A 46 -8.98 11.61 -5.39
CA LEU A 46 -9.29 12.35 -4.15
C LEU A 46 -8.12 13.11 -3.57
N MET A 47 -6.93 12.52 -3.52
CA MET A 47 -5.80 13.13 -2.81
C MET A 47 -5.00 14.09 -3.70
N CYS A 48 -4.69 13.71 -4.95
CA CYS A 48 -3.79 14.53 -5.75
C CYS A 48 -4.08 14.45 -7.27
N PRO A 49 -4.97 15.30 -7.82
CA PRO A 49 -5.28 15.34 -9.25
C PRO A 49 -4.15 15.92 -10.13
N ARG A 50 -2.96 16.13 -9.57
CA ARG A 50 -1.80 16.73 -10.25
C ARG A 50 -0.57 15.82 -10.28
N LEU A 51 -0.67 14.59 -9.79
CA LEU A 51 0.46 13.66 -9.78
C LEU A 51 0.72 13.08 -11.16
N THR A 52 2.00 12.89 -11.49
CA THR A 52 2.37 12.09 -12.66
C THR A 52 1.95 10.63 -12.47
N ARG A 53 1.97 9.85 -13.56
CA ARG A 53 1.64 8.42 -13.52
C ARG A 53 2.53 7.66 -12.53
N GLU A 54 3.81 8.00 -12.49
CA GLU A 54 4.84 7.38 -11.65
C GLU A 54 4.62 7.74 -10.18
N GLN A 55 4.31 9.02 -9.90
CA GLN A 55 4.00 9.46 -8.55
C GLN A 55 2.69 8.84 -8.04
N LEU A 56 1.68 8.72 -8.91
CA LEU A 56 0.44 8.06 -8.57
C LEU A 56 0.66 6.57 -8.28
N ARG A 57 1.51 5.89 -9.06
CA ARG A 57 1.91 4.50 -8.80
C ARG A 57 2.61 4.39 -7.45
N CYS A 58 3.61 5.23 -7.19
CA CYS A 58 4.33 5.25 -5.91
C CYS A 58 3.36 5.46 -4.73
N ALA A 59 2.45 6.44 -4.84
CA ALA A 59 1.43 6.67 -3.83
C ALA A 59 0.51 5.47 -3.61
N CYS A 60 0.13 4.76 -4.68
CA CYS A 60 -0.65 3.53 -4.56
C CYS A 60 0.12 2.42 -3.83
N GLU A 61 1.41 2.24 -4.12
CA GLU A 61 2.24 1.24 -3.42
C GLU A 61 2.47 1.60 -1.95
N VAL A 62 2.65 2.88 -1.61
CA VAL A 62 2.75 3.33 -0.22
C VAL A 62 1.44 3.07 0.53
N MET A 63 0.29 3.38 -0.09
CA MET A 63 -1.01 3.07 0.51
C MET A 63 -1.20 1.55 0.69
N ASN A 64 -0.79 0.75 -0.28
CA ASN A 64 -0.82 -0.70 -0.18
C ASN A 64 -0.03 -1.21 1.03
N LEU A 65 1.18 -0.67 1.26
CA LEU A 65 2.01 -1.01 2.42
C LEU A 65 1.35 -0.62 3.75
N PHE A 66 0.76 0.57 3.85
CA PHE A 66 0.05 0.98 5.07
C PHE A 66 -1.11 0.04 5.42
N PHE A 67 -1.86 -0.43 4.43
CA PHE A 67 -2.93 -1.41 4.66
C PHE A 67 -2.41 -2.79 5.08
N ILE A 68 -1.25 -3.22 4.59
CA ILE A 68 -0.61 -4.45 5.08
C ILE A 68 -0.31 -4.29 6.57
N PHE A 69 0.35 -3.20 6.97
CA PHE A 69 0.70 -2.97 8.38
C PHE A 69 -0.53 -2.83 9.27
N ASP A 70 -1.55 -2.09 8.83
CA ASP A 70 -2.82 -1.93 9.55
C ASP A 70 -3.46 -3.29 9.86
N GLU A 71 -3.61 -4.13 8.83
CA GLU A 71 -4.22 -5.47 8.92
C GLU A 71 -3.45 -6.43 9.85
N HIS A 72 -2.12 -6.32 9.91
CA HIS A 72 -1.28 -7.07 10.84
C HIS A 72 -1.33 -6.51 12.26
N SER A 73 -1.21 -5.19 12.40
CA SER A 73 -1.17 -4.53 13.71
C SER A 73 -2.50 -4.62 14.46
N ASP A 74 -3.64 -4.57 13.75
CA ASP A 74 -4.98 -4.72 14.34
C ASP A 74 -5.23 -6.10 14.98
N ARG A 75 -4.43 -7.10 14.59
CA ARG A 75 -4.47 -8.47 15.15
C ARG A 75 -3.32 -8.79 16.09
N SER A 76 -2.47 -7.81 16.37
CA SER A 76 -1.24 -7.99 17.14
C SER A 76 -1.41 -7.48 18.57
N GLU A 77 -0.70 -8.10 19.51
CA GLU A 77 -0.62 -7.57 20.87
C GLU A 77 0.27 -6.32 20.91
N PRO A 78 0.13 -5.44 21.92
CA PRO A 78 0.87 -4.18 21.97
C PRO A 78 2.39 -4.32 21.82
N ALA A 79 2.98 -5.39 22.37
CA ALA A 79 4.41 -5.67 22.24
C ALA A 79 4.81 -6.01 20.79
N ASP A 80 3.97 -6.76 20.09
CA ASP A 80 4.21 -7.16 18.70
C ASP A 80 4.04 -6.00 17.74
N VAL A 81 3.15 -5.04 18.04
CA VAL A 81 3.02 -3.79 17.29
C VAL A 81 4.30 -2.96 17.39
N TRP A 82 4.91 -2.85 18.57
CA TRP A 82 6.18 -2.14 18.73
C TRP A 82 7.32 -2.80 17.95
N ASN A 83 7.39 -4.13 17.95
CA ASN A 83 8.35 -4.86 17.12
C ASN A 83 8.15 -4.58 15.62
N GLN A 84 6.89 -4.56 15.15
CA GLN A 84 6.57 -4.19 13.77
C GLN A 84 6.99 -2.75 13.44
N VAL A 85 6.79 -1.80 14.35
CA VAL A 85 7.22 -0.41 14.18
C VAL A 85 8.74 -0.31 14.05
N ASP A 86 9.50 -1.03 14.87
CA ASP A 86 10.96 -1.00 14.83
C ASP A 86 11.49 -1.56 13.50
N ILE A 87 10.96 -2.71 13.06
CA ILE A 87 11.32 -3.33 11.77
C ILE A 87 10.97 -2.39 10.61
N LEU A 88 9.76 -1.82 10.61
CA LEU A 88 9.29 -0.94 9.56
C LEU A 88 10.11 0.35 9.48
N MET A 89 10.36 0.99 10.62
CA MET A 89 11.10 2.25 10.66
C MET A 89 12.57 2.03 10.31
N ASP A 90 13.15 0.89 10.66
CA ASP A 90 14.47 0.49 10.20
C ASP A 90 14.49 0.26 8.67
N ALA A 91 13.49 -0.45 8.11
CA ALA A 91 13.34 -0.65 6.66
C ALA A 91 13.24 0.64 5.86
N LEU A 92 12.49 1.62 6.38
CA LEU A 92 12.32 2.90 5.71
C LEU A 92 13.55 3.81 5.81
N ARG A 93 14.32 3.71 6.91
CA ARG A 93 15.51 4.55 7.13
C ARG A 93 16.77 3.98 6.52
N ASN A 94 16.88 2.64 6.45
CA ASN A 94 18.05 1.90 5.99
C ASN A 94 17.69 0.94 4.83
N PRO A 95 17.16 1.45 3.70
CA PRO A 95 16.64 0.62 2.61
C PRO A 95 17.70 -0.22 1.89
N GLU A 96 18.97 0.21 1.92
CA GLU A 96 20.10 -0.52 1.32
C GLU A 96 20.66 -1.64 2.20
N THR A 97 20.22 -1.73 3.47
CA THR A 97 20.73 -2.74 4.40
C THR A 97 20.07 -4.10 4.13
N PRO A 98 20.85 -5.16 3.85
CA PRO A 98 20.30 -6.50 3.64
C PRO A 98 19.51 -6.99 4.85
N ARG A 99 18.31 -7.51 4.60
CA ARG A 99 17.38 -7.97 5.64
C ARG A 99 17.67 -9.41 6.05
N PRO A 100 17.53 -9.77 7.35
CA PRO A 100 17.58 -11.15 7.80
C PRO A 100 16.52 -12.02 7.11
N ALA A 101 16.81 -13.31 6.93
CA ALA A 101 15.83 -14.24 6.38
C ALA A 101 14.69 -14.48 7.40
N GLY A 102 13.45 -14.21 6.99
CA GLY A 102 12.26 -14.40 7.83
C GLY A 102 11.75 -13.15 8.54
N GLU A 103 12.30 -11.97 8.23
CA GLU A 103 11.57 -10.69 8.34
C GLU A 103 10.48 -10.57 7.25
#